data_AF-A0A9X0CEJ5-F1
#
_entry.id   AF-A0A9X0CEJ5-F1
#
_cell.length_a   1.000
_cell.length_b   1.000
_cell.length_c   1.000
_cell.angle_alpha   90.00
_cell.angle_beta   90.00
_cell.angle_gamma   90.00
#
_symmetry.space_group_name_H-M   'P 1'
#
loop_
_entity.id
_entity.type
_entity.pdbx_description
1 polymer ?
#
loop_
_entity_poly.entity_id
_entity_poly.type
_entity_poly.pdbx_seq_one_letter_code
_entity_poly.pdbx_strand_id
1 'polypeptide(L)'
;MLPEIPLLALTATVQINERGMVQPIIVDVSPNKENIMFDFIHVPIEKEAATHLKWIAVKGKETPQTIVFCNTFNDISNILSYLLLVLNEKAFTEDSNDLMQQASRGGRDGSQAHCVTLFTNRQLSRCGKDVKSVVKAEGCQRQALYNHFTDLITPLSPGHLCCSNRRQQCVCDGEKCSGIIEVFIPVADEPEEELPGSI
;
A
#
# COMPACT_ATOMS: atom_id res chain seq x y z
N MET A 1 21.67 6.07 36.40
CA MET A 1 20.23 5.80 36.22
C MET A 1 19.50 6.28 37.46
N LEU A 2 18.30 6.83 37.34
CA LEU A 2 17.47 7.27 38.47
C LEU A 2 16.52 6.11 38.85
N PRO A 3 16.83 5.33 39.91
CA PRO A 3 16.17 4.05 40.19
C PRO A 3 14.69 4.16 40.59
N GLU A 4 14.19 5.36 40.87
CA GLU A 4 12.83 5.60 41.39
C GLU A 4 11.89 6.26 40.37
N ILE A 5 12.36 6.56 39.15
CA ILE A 5 11.52 7.18 38.13
C ILE A 5 10.88 6.08 37.27
N PRO A 6 9.53 6.01 37.21
CA PRO A 6 8.86 5.08 36.31
C PRO A 6 9.20 5.42 34.86
N LEU A 7 9.62 4.41 34.10
CA LEU A 7 9.94 4.54 32.69
C LEU A 7 8.74 4.10 31.84
N LEU A 8 8.33 4.96 30.91
CA LEU A 8 7.37 4.61 29.86
C LEU A 8 8.12 4.47 28.54
N ALA A 9 8.10 3.27 27.97
CA ALA A 9 8.60 3.01 26.62
C ALA A 9 7.41 2.81 25.67
N LEU A 10 7.31 3.66 24.65
CA LEU A 10 6.31 3.53 23.59
C LEU A 10 7.02 3.06 22.31
N THR A 11 6.54 1.97 21.73
CA THR A 11 7.01 1.49 20.43
C THR A 11 5.81 1.10 19.56
N ALA A 12 5.93 1.36 18.26
CA ALA A 12 4.95 0.88 17.27
C ALA A 12 5.24 -0.57 16.84
N THR A 13 6.45 -1.07 17.08
CA THR A 13 6.89 -2.43 16.74
C THR A 13 7.51 -3.12 17.95
N VAL A 14 7.09 -4.34 18.23
CA VAL A 14 7.61 -5.12 19.35
C VAL A 14 8.44 -6.28 18.81
N GLN A 15 9.75 -6.25 19.05
CA GLN A 15 10.59 -7.44 19.04
C GLN A 15 10.81 -7.84 20.51
N ILE A 16 10.31 -9.01 20.90
CA ILE A 16 10.19 -9.43 22.32
C ILE A 16 11.56 -9.49 23.03
N ASN A 17 12.64 -9.63 22.27
CA ASN A 17 13.98 -9.95 22.77
C ASN A 17 14.86 -8.75 23.15
N GLU A 18 14.40 -7.49 22.99
CA GLU A 18 15.22 -6.29 23.22
C GLU A 18 14.74 -5.43 24.41
N ARG A 19 14.39 -6.05 25.54
CA ARG A 19 13.86 -5.31 26.71
C ARG A 19 14.93 -5.18 27.81
N GLY A 20 15.43 -3.96 27.99
CA GLY A 20 16.30 -3.59 29.13
C GLY A 20 15.56 -3.14 30.39
N MET A 21 14.23 -3.12 30.37
CA MET A 21 13.40 -2.77 31.53
C MET A 21 13.24 -3.96 32.47
N VAL A 22 13.40 -3.74 33.77
CA VAL A 22 13.17 -4.76 34.80
C VAL A 22 11.67 -4.82 35.10
N GLN A 23 11.04 -5.99 34.89
CA GLN A 23 9.62 -6.25 35.17
C GLN A 23 8.63 -5.19 34.64
N PRO A 24 8.62 -4.89 33.32
CA PRO A 24 7.68 -3.92 32.77
C PRO A 24 6.24 -4.46 32.79
N ILE A 25 5.28 -3.58 33.06
CA ILE A 25 3.89 -3.80 32.68
C ILE A 25 3.81 -3.65 31.16
N ILE A 26 3.43 -4.72 30.47
CA ILE A 26 3.30 -4.72 29.00
C ILE A 26 1.83 -4.51 28.66
N VAL A 27 1.55 -3.38 27.99
CA VAL A 27 0.28 -3.13 27.32
C VAL A 27 0.50 -3.33 25.84
N ASP A 28 -0.16 -4.32 25.26
CA ASP A 28 -0.10 -4.62 23.84
C ASP A 28 -1.44 -4.29 23.19
N VAL A 29 -1.38 -3.74 21.98
CA VAL A 29 -2.54 -3.42 21.16
C VAL A 29 -2.35 -4.12 19.83
N SER A 30 -3.39 -4.81 19.37
CA SER A 30 -3.33 -5.55 18.11
C SER A 30 -2.78 -4.67 16.97
N PRO A 31 -1.75 -5.13 16.23
CA PRO A 31 -1.20 -4.39 15.10
C PRO A 31 -2.11 -4.46 13.85
N ASN A 32 -3.21 -5.23 13.92
CA ASN A 32 -4.16 -5.35 12.82
C ASN A 32 -5.01 -4.10 12.65
N LYS A 33 -4.82 -3.41 11.52
CA LYS A 33 -5.64 -2.27 11.12
C LYS A 33 -6.71 -2.71 10.14
N GLU A 34 -7.92 -2.90 10.64
CA GLU A 34 -9.04 -3.44 9.86
C GLU A 34 -9.47 -2.51 8.72
N ASN A 35 -9.26 -1.21 8.87
CA ASN A 35 -9.53 -0.19 7.85
C ASN A 35 -8.56 -0.21 6.66
N ILE A 36 -7.44 -0.95 6.71
CA ILE A 36 -6.46 -1.01 5.63
C ILE A 36 -6.64 -2.28 4.84
N MET A 37 -7.07 -2.20 3.58
CA MET A 37 -7.11 -3.37 2.71
C MET A 37 -5.75 -3.63 2.03
N PHE A 38 -5.31 -4.89 2.00
CA PHE A 38 -4.03 -5.29 1.40
C PHE A 38 -4.19 -5.89 0.00
N ASP A 39 -3.51 -5.33 -0.99
CA ASP A 39 -3.50 -5.85 -2.37
C ASP A 39 -2.09 -6.24 -2.82
N PHE A 40 -1.93 -7.44 -3.37
CA PHE A 40 -0.65 -7.94 -3.89
C PHE A 40 -0.79 -8.23 -5.38
N ILE A 41 -0.11 -7.44 -6.22
CA ILE A 41 -0.22 -7.52 -7.68
C ILE A 41 1.11 -7.98 -8.25
N HIS A 42 1.07 -9.13 -8.92
CA HIS A 42 2.22 -9.66 -9.64
C HIS A 42 2.34 -8.98 -11.01
N VAL A 43 3.48 -8.33 -11.24
CA VAL A 43 3.84 -7.71 -12.52
C VAL A 43 4.88 -8.60 -13.21
N PRO A 44 4.56 -9.27 -14.32
CA PRO A 44 5.48 -10.17 -14.99
C PRO A 44 6.65 -9.42 -15.65
N ILE A 45 6.39 -8.21 -16.15
CA ILE A 45 7.36 -7.38 -16.87
C ILE A 45 7.66 -6.13 -16.04
N GLU A 46 8.86 -6.06 -15.47
CA GLU A 46 9.26 -4.97 -14.56
C GLU A 46 9.11 -3.56 -15.17
N LYS A 47 9.35 -3.43 -16.48
CA LYS A 47 9.18 -2.16 -17.21
C LYS A 47 7.73 -1.65 -17.20
N GLU A 48 6.76 -2.53 -16.98
CA GLU A 48 5.33 -2.19 -16.89
C GLU A 48 4.90 -1.88 -15.45
N ALA A 49 5.77 -2.01 -14.45
CA ALA A 49 5.40 -1.70 -13.08
C ALA A 49 4.99 -0.23 -12.92
N ALA A 50 5.63 0.68 -13.66
CA ALA A 50 5.28 2.10 -13.66
C ALA A 50 3.89 2.36 -14.26
N THR A 51 3.49 1.63 -15.30
CA THR A 51 2.18 1.84 -15.96
C THR A 51 0.99 1.47 -15.08
N HIS A 52 1.21 0.62 -14.06
CA HIS A 52 0.24 0.35 -13.01
C HIS A 52 -0.02 1.55 -12.09
N LEU A 53 0.74 2.65 -12.23
CA LEU A 53 0.52 3.92 -11.54
C LEU A 53 -0.14 4.98 -12.42
N LYS A 54 -0.46 4.68 -13.70
CA LYS A 54 -1.09 5.63 -14.64
C LYS A 54 -2.35 6.27 -14.06
N TRP A 55 -3.09 5.50 -13.27
CA TRP A 55 -4.32 5.95 -12.61
C TRP A 55 -4.13 7.18 -11.70
N ILE A 56 -2.96 7.35 -11.09
CA ILE A 56 -2.62 8.53 -10.27
C ILE A 56 -2.71 9.78 -11.14
N ALA A 57 -2.21 9.69 -12.38
CA ALA A 57 -2.25 10.80 -13.31
C ALA A 57 -3.66 11.05 -13.87
N VAL A 58 -4.44 9.98 -14.10
CA VAL A 58 -5.83 10.08 -14.56
C VAL A 58 -6.70 10.80 -13.52
N LYS A 59 -6.55 10.45 -12.24
CA LYS A 59 -7.31 11.08 -11.16
C LYS A 59 -6.77 12.45 -10.76
N GLY A 60 -5.48 12.72 -10.98
CA GLY A 60 -4.88 14.03 -10.73
C GLY A 60 -5.14 14.51 -9.31
N LYS A 61 -5.79 15.68 -9.15
CA LYS A 61 -6.14 16.25 -7.84
C LYS A 61 -7.20 15.46 -7.05
N GLU A 62 -7.98 14.62 -7.71
CA GLU A 62 -8.97 13.75 -7.07
C GLU A 62 -8.35 12.43 -6.58
N THR A 63 -7.06 12.22 -6.85
CA THR A 63 -6.34 11.06 -6.34
C THR A 63 -6.31 11.12 -4.81
N PRO A 64 -6.73 10.05 -4.12
CA PRO A 64 -6.48 9.94 -2.70
C PRO A 64 -4.99 10.11 -2.41
N GLN A 65 -4.66 10.69 -1.25
CA GLN A 65 -3.26 10.80 -0.82
C GLN A 65 -2.55 9.44 -0.92
N THR A 66 -1.54 9.37 -1.78
CA THR A 66 -0.88 8.12 -2.17
C THR A 66 0.62 8.22 -1.89
N ILE A 67 1.16 7.21 -1.21
CA ILE A 67 2.59 7.06 -0.98
C ILE A 67 3.08 5.85 -1.76
N VAL A 68 4.08 6.05 -2.62
CA VAL A 68 4.70 4.97 -3.40
C VAL A 68 6.05 4.63 -2.79
N PHE A 69 6.16 3.43 -2.21
CA PHE A 69 7.43 2.93 -1.69
C PHE A 69 8.22 2.22 -2.79
N CYS A 70 9.48 2.62 -2.95
CA CYS A 70 10.41 2.05 -3.93
C CYS A 70 11.62 1.44 -3.20
N ASN A 71 12.18 0.36 -3.75
CA ASN A 71 13.30 -0.35 -3.09
C ASN A 71 14.66 0.26 -3.41
N THR A 72 14.83 0.92 -4.55
CA THR A 72 16.10 1.53 -4.97
C THR A 72 15.92 2.97 -5.45
N PHE A 73 17.01 3.76 -5.42
CA PHE A 73 17.01 5.10 -6.01
C PHE A 73 16.64 5.09 -7.49
N ASN A 74 17.07 4.08 -8.25
CA ASN A 74 16.70 3.95 -9.66
C ASN A 74 15.19 3.74 -9.84
N ASP A 75 14.56 2.95 -8.97
CA ASP A 75 13.11 2.76 -9.00
C ASP A 75 12.40 4.09 -8.70
N ILE A 76 12.89 4.84 -7.70
CA ILE A 76 12.36 6.19 -7.38
C ILE A 76 12.47 7.10 -8.61
N SER A 77 13.65 7.16 -9.24
CA SER A 77 13.87 7.98 -10.43
C SER A 77 12.95 7.55 -11.59
N ASN A 78 12.81 6.26 -11.85
CA ASN A 78 11.95 5.75 -12.92
C ASN A 78 10.47 6.06 -12.69
N ILE A 79 9.98 5.86 -11.47
CA ILE A 79 8.59 6.16 -11.11
C ILE A 79 8.33 7.67 -11.16
N LEU A 80 9.26 8.49 -10.63
CA LEU A 80 9.13 9.95 -10.68
C LEU A 80 9.12 10.45 -12.12
N SER A 81 10.06 10.00 -12.96
CA SER A 81 10.11 10.37 -14.38
C SER A 81 8.83 9.96 -15.11
N TYR A 82 8.31 8.76 -14.84
CA TYR A 82 7.05 8.30 -15.41
C TYR A 82 5.87 9.17 -14.96
N LEU A 83 5.73 9.43 -13.67
CA LEU A 83 4.62 10.25 -13.15
C LEU A 83 4.69 11.69 -13.69
N LEU A 84 5.88 12.30 -13.75
CA LEU A 84 6.07 13.63 -14.35
C LEU A 84 5.70 13.64 -15.84
N LEU A 85 6.04 12.58 -16.58
CA LEU A 85 5.68 12.44 -17.99
C LEU A 85 4.16 12.37 -18.18
N VAL A 86 3.45 11.56 -17.38
CA VAL A 86 1.99 11.36 -17.54
C VAL A 86 1.18 12.52 -16.94
N LEU A 87 1.62 13.11 -15.83
CA LEU A 87 0.97 14.27 -15.22
C LEU A 87 1.22 15.56 -16.00
N ASN A 88 2.38 15.68 -16.65
CA ASN A 88 2.82 16.87 -17.38
C ASN A 88 2.65 18.16 -16.54
N GLU A 89 2.00 19.19 -17.07
CA GLU A 89 1.75 20.46 -16.36
C GLU A 89 0.95 20.29 -15.06
N LYS A 90 0.15 19.22 -14.93
CA LYS A 90 -0.65 18.93 -13.74
C LYS A 90 0.19 18.45 -12.55
N ALA A 91 1.47 18.13 -12.75
CA ALA A 91 2.36 17.64 -11.70
C ALA A 91 2.77 18.73 -10.70
N PHE A 92 2.70 19.99 -11.10
CA PHE A 92 3.21 21.10 -10.33
C PHE A 92 2.07 21.81 -9.59
N THR A 93 2.22 21.94 -8.28
CA THR A 93 1.31 22.70 -7.42
C THR A 93 2.12 23.84 -6.78
N GLU A 94 1.53 25.03 -6.67
CA GLU A 94 2.23 26.22 -6.19
C GLU A 94 2.47 26.24 -4.67
N ASP A 95 1.89 25.31 -3.90
CA ASP A 95 2.00 25.31 -2.43
C ASP A 95 2.69 24.03 -1.89
N SER A 96 3.92 24.21 -1.39
CA SER A 96 4.79 23.12 -0.93
C SER A 96 4.57 22.72 0.54
N ASN A 97 3.91 23.56 1.34
CA ASN A 97 3.75 23.33 2.78
C ASN A 97 2.71 22.25 3.10
N ASP A 98 1.67 22.13 2.28
CA ASP A 98 0.63 21.11 2.44
C ASP A 98 1.15 19.70 2.11
N LEU A 99 2.02 19.58 1.11
CA LEU A 99 2.61 18.31 0.68
C LEU A 99 3.41 17.63 1.81
N MET A 100 4.20 18.39 2.58
CA MET A 100 5.00 17.83 3.68
C MET A 100 4.14 17.32 4.84
N GLN A 101 3.07 18.02 5.21
CA GLN A 101 2.19 17.58 6.30
C GLN A 101 1.34 16.37 5.92
N GLN A 102 0.99 16.27 4.64
CA GLN A 102 0.17 15.22 4.05
C GLN A 102 0.92 13.90 3.87
N ALA A 103 2.16 13.93 3.37
CA ALA A 103 2.98 12.75 3.11
C ALA A 103 3.25 11.86 4.34
N SER A 104 3.03 12.38 5.56
CA SER A 104 3.33 11.68 6.81
C SER A 104 2.11 11.04 7.51
N ARG A 105 0.91 11.05 6.91
CA ARG A 105 -0.37 10.80 7.63
C ARG A 105 -1.28 9.66 7.13
N GLY A 106 -0.95 8.98 6.03
CA GLY A 106 -1.85 7.99 5.40
C GLY A 106 -2.45 6.95 6.36
N GLY A 107 -3.79 6.82 6.34
CA GLY A 107 -4.56 5.81 7.09
C GLY A 107 -4.57 5.93 8.62
N ARG A 108 -4.13 7.07 9.19
CA ARG A 108 -4.12 7.31 10.65
C ARG A 108 -5.45 7.80 11.23
N ASP A 109 -6.33 8.30 10.37
CA ASP A 109 -7.66 8.82 10.72
C ASP A 109 -8.70 7.70 10.95
N GLY A 110 -8.35 6.45 10.65
CA GLY A 110 -9.25 5.29 10.75
C GLY A 110 -10.17 5.13 9.54
N SER A 111 -10.11 6.01 8.55
CA SER A 111 -10.84 5.88 7.29
C SER A 111 -10.32 4.70 6.46
N GLN A 112 -11.15 4.20 5.53
CA GLN A 112 -10.74 3.10 4.65
C GLN A 112 -9.51 3.50 3.82
N ALA A 113 -8.47 2.69 3.90
CA ALA A 113 -7.23 2.89 3.16
C ALA A 113 -6.84 1.62 2.40
N HIS A 114 -5.96 1.78 1.40
CA HIS A 114 -5.48 0.70 0.56
C HIS A 114 -3.95 0.63 0.62
N CYS A 115 -3.41 -0.57 0.83
CA CYS A 115 -1.99 -0.86 0.76
C CYS A 115 -1.77 -1.81 -0.42
N VAL A 116 -1.19 -1.29 -1.51
CA VAL A 116 -0.95 -2.06 -2.73
C VAL A 116 0.54 -2.34 -2.86
N THR A 117 0.90 -3.61 -3.02
CA THR A 117 2.27 -4.07 -3.25
C THR A 117 2.39 -4.61 -4.66
N LEU A 118 3.15 -3.91 -5.50
CA LEU A 118 3.53 -4.38 -6.83
C LEU A 118 4.83 -5.17 -6.73
N PHE A 119 4.90 -6.36 -7.34
CA PHE A 119 6.13 -7.17 -7.30
C PHE A 119 6.34 -7.98 -8.57
N THR A 120 7.60 -8.19 -8.93
CA THR A 120 8.03 -9.13 -9.98
C THR A 120 8.57 -10.43 -9.36
N ASN A 121 8.65 -11.50 -10.15
CA ASN A 121 9.33 -12.74 -9.72
C ASN A 121 10.79 -12.51 -9.31
N ARG A 122 11.49 -11.58 -9.98
CA ARG A 122 12.88 -11.20 -9.70
C ARG A 122 13.03 -10.52 -8.34
N GLN A 123 12.10 -9.65 -7.96
CA GLN A 123 12.09 -9.02 -6.64
C GLN A 123 11.67 -10.03 -5.57
N LEU A 124 10.61 -10.80 -5.83
CA LEU A 124 10.12 -11.81 -4.90
C LEU A 124 11.18 -12.87 -4.61
N SER A 125 12.01 -13.27 -5.57
CA SER A 125 13.08 -14.26 -5.36
C SER A 125 14.12 -13.80 -4.32
N ARG A 126 14.35 -12.49 -4.20
CA ARG A 126 15.30 -11.88 -3.25
C ARG A 126 14.71 -11.70 -1.85
N CYS A 127 13.39 -11.78 -1.70
CA CYS A 127 12.73 -11.64 -0.41
C CYS A 127 12.93 -12.86 0.51
N GLY A 128 12.75 -12.64 1.81
CA GLY A 128 12.72 -13.68 2.84
C GLY A 128 11.55 -14.66 2.68
N LYS A 129 11.60 -15.76 3.44
CA LYS A 129 10.57 -16.83 3.40
C LYS A 129 9.21 -16.31 3.91
N ASP A 130 9.24 -15.45 4.91
CA ASP A 130 8.12 -14.72 5.49
C ASP A 130 7.35 -13.93 4.41
N VAL A 131 8.01 -13.02 3.69
CA VAL A 131 7.39 -12.23 2.62
C VAL A 131 6.83 -13.13 1.51
N LYS A 132 7.60 -14.16 1.10
CA LYS A 132 7.15 -15.13 0.09
C LYS A 132 5.90 -15.88 0.54
N SER A 133 5.77 -16.21 1.81
CA SER A 133 4.62 -16.94 2.34
C SER A 133 3.33 -16.12 2.31
N VAL A 134 3.42 -14.80 2.56
CA VAL A 134 2.27 -13.88 2.47
C VAL A 134 1.80 -13.75 1.03
N VAL A 135 2.74 -13.45 0.12
CA VAL A 135 2.42 -13.23 -1.30
C VAL A 135 1.84 -14.48 -1.96
N LYS A 136 2.34 -15.66 -1.59
CA LYS A 136 1.91 -16.96 -2.14
C LYS A 136 0.81 -17.64 -1.34
N ALA A 137 0.22 -16.97 -0.35
CA ALA A 137 -0.83 -17.58 0.45
C ALA A 137 -2.06 -17.92 -0.42
N GLU A 138 -2.56 -19.15 -0.31
CA GLU A 138 -3.84 -19.55 -0.92
C GLU A 138 -5.05 -19.04 -0.12
N GLY A 139 -4.84 -18.81 1.19
CA GLY A 139 -5.85 -18.32 2.13
C GLY A 139 -5.89 -16.79 2.26
N CYS A 140 -6.28 -16.29 3.43
CA CYS A 140 -6.32 -14.86 3.70
C CYS A 140 -4.91 -14.27 3.82
N GLN A 141 -4.50 -13.44 2.87
CA GLN A 141 -3.18 -12.78 2.91
C GLN A 141 -3.01 -11.84 4.11
N ARG A 142 -4.08 -11.21 4.61
CA ARG A 142 -4.03 -10.43 5.85
C ARG A 142 -3.63 -11.33 7.03
N GLN A 143 -4.27 -12.48 7.15
CA GLN A 143 -3.94 -13.43 8.22
C GLN A 143 -2.50 -13.93 8.08
N ALA A 144 -2.07 -14.28 6.87
CA ALA A 144 -0.69 -14.69 6.61
C ALA A 144 0.33 -13.59 6.99
N LEU A 145 0.04 -12.32 6.72
CA LEU A 145 0.88 -11.18 7.07
C LEU A 145 1.07 -11.05 8.59
N TYR A 146 0.00 -11.24 9.37
CA TYR A 146 0.03 -11.08 10.82
C TYR A 146 0.43 -12.37 11.57
N ASN A 147 0.53 -13.51 10.91
CA ASN A 147 0.79 -14.82 11.53
C ASN A 147 2.12 -14.89 12.28
N HIS A 148 3.08 -14.01 11.99
CA HIS A 148 4.34 -13.90 12.73
C HIS A 148 4.21 -13.13 14.06
N PHE A 149 3.12 -12.38 14.23
CA PHE A 149 2.85 -11.55 15.42
C PHE A 149 1.73 -12.14 16.27
N THR A 150 0.68 -12.68 15.65
CA THR A 150 -0.47 -13.25 16.36
C THR A 150 -1.30 -14.16 15.45
N ASP A 151 -1.79 -15.27 16.01
CA ASP A 151 -2.69 -16.21 15.33
C ASP A 151 -4.18 -15.82 15.45
N LEU A 152 -4.47 -14.69 16.12
CA LEU A 152 -5.84 -14.25 16.41
C LEU A 152 -6.51 -13.51 15.25
N ILE A 153 -5.80 -13.26 14.14
CA ILE A 153 -6.34 -12.51 13.01
C ILE A 153 -7.28 -13.38 12.18
N THR A 154 -8.53 -12.98 12.12
CA THR A 154 -9.53 -13.58 11.24
C THR A 154 -9.73 -12.73 9.97
N PRO A 155 -10.15 -13.35 8.84
CA PRO A 155 -10.55 -12.60 7.66
C PRO A 155 -11.66 -11.59 7.96
N LEU A 156 -11.62 -10.41 7.32
CA LEU A 156 -12.67 -9.40 7.47
C LEU A 156 -13.87 -9.70 6.58
N SER A 157 -15.03 -9.22 7.00
CA SER A 157 -16.26 -9.21 6.22
C SER A 157 -16.79 -7.78 6.09
N PRO A 158 -17.16 -7.30 4.88
CA PRO A 158 -17.10 -8.03 3.62
C PRO A 158 -15.66 -8.24 3.11
N GLY A 159 -15.44 -9.34 2.39
CA GLY A 159 -14.11 -9.80 1.96
C GLY A 159 -13.31 -8.81 1.11
N HIS A 160 -13.98 -7.93 0.36
CA HIS A 160 -13.34 -6.90 -0.46
C HIS A 160 -12.63 -5.80 0.36
N LEU A 161 -12.86 -5.72 1.68
CA LEU A 161 -12.11 -4.84 2.60
C LEU A 161 -10.89 -5.55 3.22
N CYS A 162 -10.77 -6.87 3.05
CA CYS A 162 -9.76 -7.66 3.75
C CYS A 162 -8.41 -7.69 3.03
N CYS A 163 -8.35 -8.37 1.88
CA CYS A 163 -7.16 -8.51 1.04
C CYS A 163 -7.52 -8.97 -0.40
N SER A 164 -6.54 -9.10 -1.30
CA SER A 164 -6.75 -9.58 -2.69
C SER A 164 -7.54 -10.88 -2.76
N ASN A 165 -7.07 -11.92 -2.06
CA ASN A 165 -7.70 -13.25 -2.14
C ASN A 165 -9.15 -13.24 -1.65
N ARG A 166 -9.43 -12.49 -0.56
CA ARG A 166 -10.78 -12.37 -0.02
C ARG A 166 -11.70 -11.50 -0.86
N ARG A 167 -11.16 -10.52 -1.60
CA ARG A 167 -11.91 -9.74 -2.58
C ARG A 167 -12.35 -10.60 -3.74
N GLN A 168 -11.46 -11.40 -4.32
CA GLN A 168 -11.78 -12.28 -5.46
C GLN A 168 -12.87 -13.31 -5.13
N GLN A 169 -12.99 -13.68 -3.86
CA GLN A 169 -14.01 -14.62 -3.35
C GLN A 169 -15.23 -13.89 -2.75
N CYS A 170 -15.30 -12.57 -2.85
CA CYS A 170 -16.35 -11.80 -2.22
C CYS A 170 -17.64 -11.89 -3.04
N VAL A 171 -18.73 -12.29 -2.39
CA VAL A 171 -20.07 -12.43 -2.99
C VAL A 171 -21.02 -11.32 -2.54
N CYS A 172 -20.48 -10.15 -2.21
CA CYS A 172 -21.32 -9.02 -1.85
C CYS A 172 -21.93 -8.41 -3.11
N ASP A 173 -23.22 -8.06 -3.08
CA ASP A 173 -23.87 -7.26 -4.14
C ASP A 173 -23.47 -5.77 -4.10
N GLY A 174 -22.33 -5.46 -3.48
CA GLY A 174 -21.85 -4.08 -3.34
C GLY A 174 -21.13 -3.62 -4.60
N GLU A 175 -21.30 -2.35 -4.98
CA GLU A 175 -20.64 -1.72 -6.13
C GLU A 175 -19.10 -1.87 -6.13
N LYS A 176 -18.50 -2.09 -4.96
CA LYS A 176 -17.04 -2.23 -4.76
C LYS A 176 -16.52 -3.67 -4.85
N CYS A 177 -17.39 -4.67 -5.09
CA CYS A 177 -17.01 -6.08 -5.18
C CYS A 177 -16.47 -6.51 -6.56
N SER A 178 -16.84 -5.82 -7.64
CA SER A 178 -16.67 -6.30 -9.02
C SER A 178 -15.35 -5.93 -9.71
N GLY A 179 -14.59 -4.99 -9.15
CA GLY A 179 -13.33 -4.56 -9.73
C GLY A 179 -12.12 -5.14 -9.01
N ILE A 180 -11.15 -5.68 -9.75
CA ILE A 180 -9.76 -5.26 -9.48
C ILE A 180 -9.88 -3.75 -9.44
N ILE A 181 -9.64 -3.16 -8.27
CA ILE A 181 -9.82 -1.73 -7.98
C ILE A 181 -9.69 -0.94 -9.28
N GLU A 182 -10.82 -0.55 -9.90
CA GLU A 182 -10.81 0.14 -11.21
C GLU A 182 -10.00 1.43 -11.13
N VAL A 183 -9.73 1.87 -9.90
CA VAL A 183 -8.81 2.94 -9.55
C VAL A 183 -7.35 2.63 -9.90
N PHE A 184 -6.91 1.40 -10.21
CA PHE A 184 -5.49 1.05 -10.37
C PHE A 184 -5.11 0.44 -11.73
N ILE A 185 -6.06 0.30 -12.66
CA ILE A 185 -5.78 -0.24 -14.00
C ILE A 185 -5.34 0.91 -14.93
N PRO A 186 -4.32 0.73 -15.78
CA PRO A 186 -4.05 1.68 -16.86
C PRO A 186 -5.28 1.77 -17.77
N VAL A 187 -5.85 2.97 -17.88
CA VAL A 187 -6.83 3.29 -18.92
C VAL A 187 -6.17 2.96 -20.26
N ALA A 188 -6.81 2.11 -21.06
CA ALA A 188 -6.39 1.84 -22.43
C ALA A 188 -6.23 3.18 -23.15
N ASP A 189 -5.17 3.35 -23.94
CA ASP A 189 -4.99 4.58 -24.70
C ASP A 189 -6.19 4.74 -25.63
N GLU A 190 -7.01 5.77 -25.38
CA GLU A 190 -7.99 6.20 -26.39
C GLU A 190 -7.20 6.76 -27.57
N PRO A 191 -7.60 6.45 -28.82
CA PRO A 191 -6.91 6.97 -30.00
C PRO A 191 -6.94 8.50 -29.95
N GLU A 192 -5.76 9.12 -30.11
CA GLU A 192 -5.62 10.57 -30.26
C GLU A 192 -6.57 11.05 -31.37
N GLU A 193 -7.56 11.88 -31.04
CA GLU A 193 -8.30 12.62 -32.05
C GLU A 193 -7.31 13.52 -32.80
N GLU A 194 -7.06 13.19 -34.06
CA GLU A 194 -6.31 14.05 -34.98
C GLU A 194 -6.97 15.43 -34.99
N LEU A 195 -6.24 16.43 -34.47
CA LEU A 195 -6.59 17.84 -34.65
C LEU A 195 -6.81 18.11 -36.14
N PRO A 196 -7.98 18.64 -36.56
CA PRO A 196 -8.24 18.88 -37.96
C PRO A 196 -7.21 19.89 -38.50
N GLY A 197 -6.50 19.46 -39.54
CA GLY A 197 -5.41 20.20 -40.16
C GLY A 197 -5.83 21.61 -40.56
N SER A 198 -5.01 22.57 -40.13
CA SER A 198 -5.07 23.95 -40.60
C SER A 198 -4.72 23.99 -42.09
N ILE A 199 -5.68 24.41 -42.90
CA ILE A 199 -5.51 24.89 -44.28
C ILE A 199 -4.86 26.27 -44.24
#